data_AF-K2JD89-F1
#
_entry.id   AF-K2JD89-F1
#
_cell.length_a   1.000
_cell.length_b   1.000
_cell.length_c   1.000
_cell.angle_alpha   90.00
_cell.angle_beta   90.00
_cell.angle_gamma   90.00
#
_symmetry.space_group_name_H-M   'P 1'
#
loop_
_entity.id
_entity.type
_entity.pdbx_description
1 polymer ?
#
loop_
_entity_poly.entity_id
_entity_poly.type
_entity_poly.pdbx_seq_one_letter_code
_entity_poly.pdbx_strand_id
1 'polypeptide(L)'
;MLIAPNIPQTSLTTQTASATSGPQAPVTHTTERRGFTAQTSAPTAEAIYADYDFTNISPDEIDDMADRLREAGAYEFSDMMMLETRGTRFQQHLCDCLYEAGITNSRSFDGAQKSDVIASFTFQIEMSRRAGDPTEFAQKSLDRLEEIHAQAQADRAKAQAVPSRAAPTPALAQSLLGFMAQSG
;
A
#
# COMPACT_ATOMS: atom_id res chain seq x y z
N MET A 1 -1.26 34.91 49.43
CA MET A 1 -2.04 34.05 48.50
C MET A 1 -1.61 34.45 47.09
N LEU A 2 -1.16 33.61 46.16
CA LEU A 2 -0.98 32.16 46.11
C LEU A 2 0.04 31.89 44.97
N ILE A 3 1.19 31.32 45.33
CA ILE A 3 1.90 30.19 44.69
C ILE A 3 2.29 30.30 43.20
N ALA A 4 3.59 30.54 42.96
CA ALA A 4 4.29 30.12 41.74
C ALA A 4 4.57 28.61 41.80
N PRO A 5 4.31 27.83 40.73
CA PRO A 5 4.65 26.42 40.70
C PRO A 5 6.15 26.22 40.51
N ASN A 6 6.73 25.63 41.56
CA ASN A 6 8.04 25.01 41.67
C ASN A 6 8.21 23.89 40.63
N ILE A 7 9.15 24.03 39.69
CA ILE A 7 9.54 22.96 38.76
C ILE A 7 10.83 22.32 39.31
N PRO A 8 10.81 21.08 39.82
CA PRO A 8 12.02 20.40 40.23
C PRO A 8 12.85 19.99 39.01
N GLN A 9 14.14 20.32 39.04
CA GLN A 9 15.14 19.84 38.09
C GLN A 9 15.46 18.37 38.35
N THR A 10 15.10 17.49 37.43
CA THR A 10 15.51 16.08 37.47
C THR A 10 16.84 15.93 36.75
N SER A 11 17.93 15.87 37.52
CA SER A 11 19.24 15.46 37.03
C SER A 11 19.22 13.97 36.71
N LEU A 12 19.42 13.59 35.45
CA LEU A 12 19.66 12.22 35.02
C LEU A 12 21.10 11.81 35.39
N THR A 13 21.27 11.26 36.58
CA THR A 13 22.51 10.53 36.94
C THR A 13 22.32 9.07 36.54
N THR A 14 22.77 8.69 35.35
CA THR A 14 22.86 7.27 34.97
C THR A 14 24.03 6.65 35.73
N GLN A 15 23.71 6.01 36.85
CA GLN A 15 24.65 5.18 37.61
C GLN A 15 25.04 3.97 36.76
N THR A 16 26.33 3.91 36.41
CA THR A 16 27.01 2.72 35.93
C THR A 16 27.03 1.69 37.07
N ALA A 17 26.25 0.62 36.95
CA ALA A 17 26.36 -0.55 37.80
C ALA A 17 26.89 -1.73 36.97
N SER A 18 28.19 -1.98 37.13
CA SER A 18 28.84 -3.22 36.74
C SER A 18 28.33 -4.35 37.64
N ALA A 19 27.80 -5.43 37.06
CA ALA A 19 27.46 -6.66 37.79
C ALA A 19 28.18 -7.87 37.17
N THR A 20 29.26 -8.22 37.86
CA THR A 20 29.92 -9.52 38.06
C THR A 20 29.31 -10.77 37.40
N SER A 21 30.17 -11.45 36.65
CA SER A 21 30.03 -12.82 36.13
C SER A 21 29.87 -13.88 37.22
N GLY A 22 28.99 -14.85 36.96
CA GLY A 22 28.92 -16.16 37.63
C GLY A 22 28.43 -17.24 36.63
N PRO A 23 28.90 -18.50 36.72
CA PRO A 23 28.82 -19.47 35.62
C PRO A 23 27.51 -20.28 35.64
N GLN A 24 26.74 -20.28 34.55
CA GLN A 24 25.67 -21.25 34.30
C GLN A 24 25.96 -22.11 33.07
N ALA A 25 25.74 -23.42 33.25
CA ALA A 25 26.08 -24.55 32.40
C ALA A 25 25.45 -24.50 30.98
N PRO A 26 26.03 -25.21 29.99
CA PRO A 26 25.52 -25.20 28.63
C PRO A 26 24.22 -25.99 28.51
N VAL A 27 23.10 -25.29 28.38
CA VAL A 27 21.85 -25.89 27.90
C VAL A 27 21.97 -26.13 26.40
N THR A 28 22.06 -27.40 26.02
CA THR A 28 22.02 -27.86 24.64
C THR A 28 20.60 -27.64 24.12
N HIS A 29 20.37 -26.52 23.44
CA HIS A 29 19.15 -26.36 22.65
C HIS A 29 19.33 -27.13 21.35
N THR A 30 18.84 -28.37 21.37
CA THR A 30 18.52 -29.14 20.17
C THR A 30 17.57 -28.31 19.31
N THR A 31 18.09 -27.69 18.25
CA THR A 31 17.30 -27.03 17.23
C THR A 31 16.56 -28.11 16.45
N GLU A 32 15.33 -28.42 16.87
CA GLU A 32 14.38 -29.13 16.03
C GLU A 32 14.14 -28.29 14.77
N ARG A 33 14.68 -28.79 13.65
CA ARG A 33 14.42 -28.29 12.30
C ARG A 33 12.96 -28.54 11.97
N ARG A 34 12.08 -27.65 12.45
CA ARG A 34 10.67 -27.63 12.08
C ARG A 34 10.62 -27.31 10.58
N GLY A 35 10.04 -28.24 9.81
CA GLY A 35 9.93 -28.13 8.37
C GLY A 35 9.32 -26.79 7.98
N PHE A 36 9.98 -26.11 7.04
CA PHE A 36 9.43 -25.00 6.30
C PHE A 36 8.22 -25.54 5.51
N THR A 37 7.03 -25.52 6.12
CA THR A 37 5.80 -25.47 5.34
C THR A 37 5.89 -24.19 4.54
N ALA A 38 5.87 -24.29 3.21
CA ALA A 38 5.94 -23.15 2.30
C ALA A 38 5.01 -22.04 2.81
N GLN A 39 5.59 -21.01 3.42
CA GLN A 39 4.88 -19.75 3.63
C GLN A 39 4.53 -19.29 2.22
N THR A 40 3.23 -19.17 1.93
CA THR A 40 2.78 -18.35 0.81
C THR A 40 3.46 -17.01 1.01
N SER A 41 4.48 -16.70 0.20
CA SER A 41 5.20 -15.44 0.30
C SER A 41 4.17 -14.31 0.25
N ALA A 42 4.27 -13.36 1.18
CA ALA A 42 3.43 -12.17 1.14
C ALA A 42 3.55 -11.51 -0.24
N PRO A 43 2.46 -10.95 -0.79
CA PRO A 43 2.50 -10.28 -2.09
C PRO A 43 3.49 -9.11 -2.04
N THR A 44 4.22 -8.87 -3.13
CA THR A 44 5.10 -7.70 -3.24
C THR A 44 4.26 -6.44 -3.46
N ALA A 45 4.85 -5.25 -3.22
CA ALA A 45 4.17 -3.98 -3.44
C ALA A 45 3.70 -3.85 -4.90
N GLU A 46 4.53 -4.27 -5.87
CA GLU A 46 4.23 -4.22 -7.30
C GLU A 46 3.02 -5.09 -7.65
N ALA A 47 2.90 -6.27 -7.02
CA ALA A 47 1.75 -7.14 -7.20
C ALA A 47 0.46 -6.51 -6.65
N ILE A 48 0.56 -5.75 -5.55
CA ILE A 48 -0.59 -5.01 -5.00
C ILE A 48 -0.95 -3.84 -5.92
N TYR A 49 0.02 -3.03 -6.34
CA TYR A 49 -0.21 -1.90 -7.26
C TYR A 49 -0.82 -2.33 -8.59
N ALA A 50 -0.44 -3.51 -9.09
CA ALA A 50 -1.00 -4.08 -10.31
C ALA A 50 -2.51 -4.34 -10.26
N ASP A 51 -3.15 -4.31 -9.09
CA ASP A 51 -4.61 -4.47 -8.96
C ASP A 51 -5.37 -3.14 -9.13
N TYR A 52 -4.70 -1.99 -9.04
CA TYR A 52 -5.35 -0.66 -9.03
C TYR A 52 -5.03 0.20 -10.25
N ASP A 53 -6.01 0.94 -10.77
CA ASP A 53 -5.83 1.86 -11.89
C ASP A 53 -5.90 3.31 -11.41
N PHE A 54 -4.74 3.95 -11.24
CA PHE A 54 -4.62 5.32 -10.74
C PHE A 54 -5.29 6.41 -11.60
N THR A 55 -5.67 6.09 -12.84
CA THR A 55 -6.47 7.00 -13.69
C THR A 55 -7.98 6.86 -13.45
N ASN A 56 -8.39 5.83 -12.71
CA ASN A 56 -9.78 5.48 -12.43
C ASN A 56 -9.92 4.77 -11.07
N ILE A 57 -9.41 5.42 -10.02
CA ILE A 57 -9.38 4.88 -8.65
C ILE A 57 -10.27 5.72 -7.73
N SER A 58 -10.93 5.03 -6.81
CA SER A 58 -11.73 5.64 -5.74
C SER A 58 -10.91 5.79 -4.46
N PRO A 59 -11.22 6.78 -3.60
CA PRO A 59 -10.63 6.90 -2.27
C PRO A 59 -10.75 5.63 -1.41
N ASP A 60 -11.83 4.85 -1.54
CA ASP A 60 -11.97 3.55 -0.87
C ASP A 60 -10.95 2.52 -1.37
N GLU A 61 -10.71 2.47 -2.69
CA GLU A 61 -9.69 1.60 -3.28
C GLU A 61 -8.27 2.01 -2.86
N ILE A 62 -8.02 3.29 -2.58
CA ILE A 62 -6.74 3.77 -2.05
C ILE A 62 -6.54 3.31 -0.61
N ASP A 63 -7.59 3.39 0.24
CA ASP A 63 -7.54 2.88 1.61
C ASP A 63 -7.28 1.36 1.63
N ASP A 64 -7.97 0.60 0.78
CA ASP A 64 -7.77 -0.85 0.63
C ASP A 64 -6.33 -1.18 0.18
N MET A 65 -5.81 -0.46 -0.80
CA MET A 65 -4.43 -0.62 -1.26
C MET A 65 -3.42 -0.32 -0.13
N ALA A 66 -3.62 0.75 0.63
CA ALA A 66 -2.76 1.11 1.75
C ALA A 66 -2.76 0.05 2.85
N ASP A 67 -3.94 -0.50 3.16
CA ASP A 67 -4.09 -1.62 4.11
C ASP A 67 -3.33 -2.86 3.64
N ARG A 68 -3.47 -3.25 2.37
CA ARG A 68 -2.75 -4.40 1.78
C ARG A 68 -1.24 -4.21 1.79
N LEU A 69 -0.75 -3.02 1.46
CA LEU A 69 0.68 -2.68 1.50
C LEU A 69 1.23 -2.79 2.93
N ARG A 70 0.45 -2.33 3.92
CA ARG A 70 0.80 -2.42 5.35
C ARG A 70 0.84 -3.87 5.83
N GLU A 71 -0.15 -4.68 5.48
CA GLU A 71 -0.23 -6.10 5.84
C GLU A 71 0.91 -6.92 5.23
N ALA A 72 1.32 -6.58 4.00
CA ALA A 72 2.46 -7.20 3.34
C ALA A 72 3.82 -6.74 3.87
N GLY A 73 3.86 -5.67 4.68
CA GLY A 73 5.11 -5.02 5.11
C GLY A 73 5.89 -4.40 3.93
N ALA A 74 5.23 -4.17 2.80
CA ALA A 74 5.82 -3.76 1.54
C ALA A 74 5.51 -2.29 1.26
N TYR A 75 5.94 -1.38 2.15
CA TYR A 75 5.65 0.04 2.02
C TYR A 75 6.82 0.93 2.44
N GLU A 76 7.05 1.99 1.66
CA GLU A 76 7.88 3.12 2.04
C GLU A 76 7.01 4.17 2.74
N PHE A 77 7.56 4.83 3.78
CA PHE A 77 6.78 5.79 4.57
C PHE A 77 6.26 6.96 3.73
N SER A 78 7.05 7.47 2.77
CA SER A 78 6.62 8.57 1.91
C SER A 78 5.45 8.17 1.00
N ASP A 79 5.49 6.95 0.49
CA ASP A 79 4.48 6.43 -0.44
C ASP A 79 3.18 6.18 0.33
N MET A 80 3.28 5.58 1.52
CA MET A 80 2.14 5.39 2.42
C MET A 80 1.50 6.72 2.81
N MET A 81 2.30 7.72 3.22
CA MET A 81 1.79 9.06 3.53
C MET A 81 1.07 9.71 2.35
N MET A 82 1.62 9.56 1.14
CA MET A 82 1.00 10.10 -0.07
C MET A 82 -0.34 9.43 -0.36
N LEU A 83 -0.42 8.10 -0.27
CA LEU A 83 -1.65 7.33 -0.51
C LEU A 83 -2.73 7.63 0.54
N GLU A 84 -2.39 7.59 1.83
CA GLU A 84 -3.33 7.79 2.93
C GLU A 84 -4.03 9.17 2.87
N THR A 85 -3.34 10.22 2.41
CA THR A 85 -3.96 11.55 2.24
C THR A 85 -5.02 11.61 1.14
N ARG A 86 -5.09 10.58 0.29
CA ARG A 86 -6.07 10.45 -0.80
C ARG A 86 -7.17 9.43 -0.49
N GLY A 87 -7.04 8.69 0.61
CA GLY A 87 -8.01 7.71 1.06
C GLY A 87 -9.28 8.33 1.66
N THR A 88 -10.37 7.57 1.66
CA THR A 88 -11.66 7.99 2.22
C THR A 88 -11.54 8.41 3.67
N ARG A 89 -10.77 7.67 4.49
CA ARG A 89 -10.58 7.98 5.91
C ARG A 89 -10.09 9.41 6.14
N PHE A 90 -9.07 9.82 5.38
CA PHE A 90 -8.51 11.15 5.49
C PHE A 90 -9.44 12.21 4.90
N GLN A 91 -10.01 11.96 3.72
CA GLN A 91 -10.91 12.91 3.06
C GLN A 91 -12.19 13.16 3.88
N GLN A 92 -12.75 12.12 4.48
CA GLN A 92 -13.89 12.24 5.40
C GLN A 92 -13.51 13.06 6.63
N HIS A 93 -12.33 12.81 7.23
CA HIS A 93 -11.86 13.61 8.36
C HIS A 93 -11.69 15.09 7.99
N LEU A 94 -11.16 15.40 6.81
CA LEU A 94 -11.10 16.77 6.30
C LEU A 94 -12.49 17.38 6.09
N CYS A 95 -13.42 16.62 5.51
CA CYS A 95 -14.81 17.07 5.33
C CYS A 95 -15.47 17.39 6.68
N ASP A 96 -15.30 16.55 7.69
CA ASP A 96 -15.81 16.81 9.04
C ASP A 96 -15.22 18.09 9.63
N CYS A 97 -13.90 18.30 9.52
CA CYS A 97 -13.25 19.53 10.00
C CYS A 97 -13.76 20.78 9.28
N LEU A 98 -13.94 20.71 7.96
CA LEU A 98 -14.46 21.83 7.17
C LEU A 98 -15.93 22.11 7.49
N TYR A 99 -16.71 21.07 7.79
CA TYR A 99 -18.11 21.20 8.18
C TYR A 99 -18.23 21.86 9.55
N GLU A 100 -17.44 21.42 10.52
CA GLU A 100 -17.36 22.02 11.86
C GLU A 100 -16.89 23.49 11.82
N ALA A 101 -15.99 23.82 10.89
CA ALA A 101 -15.56 25.19 10.65
C ALA A 101 -16.59 26.06 9.88
N GLY A 102 -17.72 25.49 9.43
CA GLY A 102 -18.74 26.19 8.65
C GLY A 102 -18.32 26.55 7.23
N ILE A 103 -17.27 25.90 6.69
CA ILE A 103 -16.75 26.14 5.33
C ILE A 103 -17.53 25.33 4.29
N THR A 104 -17.95 24.10 4.63
CA THR A 104 -18.78 23.25 3.76
C THR A 104 -20.15 23.01 4.39
N ASN A 105 -21.15 22.85 3.52
CA ASN A 105 -22.51 22.47 3.92
C ASN A 105 -22.73 20.95 3.94
N SER A 106 -21.78 20.17 3.41
CA SER A 106 -21.84 18.71 3.39
C SER A 106 -20.91 18.13 4.45
N ARG A 107 -21.45 17.21 5.24
CA ARG A 107 -20.70 16.42 6.22
C ARG A 107 -20.16 15.10 5.65
N SER A 108 -20.69 14.67 4.51
CA SER A 108 -20.32 13.39 3.90
C SER A 108 -19.40 13.58 2.71
N PHE A 109 -18.36 12.76 2.65
CA PHE A 109 -17.53 12.54 1.48
C PHE A 109 -17.92 11.21 0.81
N ASP A 110 -17.98 11.19 -0.52
CA ASP A 110 -18.25 9.96 -1.28
C ASP A 110 -16.94 9.23 -1.60
N GLY A 111 -16.62 8.22 -0.79
CA GLY A 111 -15.42 7.40 -0.94
C GLY A 111 -15.40 6.50 -2.18
N ALA A 112 -16.56 6.23 -2.78
CA ALA A 112 -16.69 5.37 -3.95
C ALA A 112 -16.51 6.12 -5.27
N GLN A 113 -16.46 7.45 -5.22
CA GLN A 113 -16.32 8.27 -6.42
C GLN A 113 -14.94 8.09 -7.04
N LYS A 114 -14.88 7.41 -8.20
CA LYS A 114 -13.65 7.22 -8.96
C LYS A 114 -13.18 8.54 -9.59
N SER A 115 -11.86 8.71 -9.62
CA SER A 115 -11.20 9.87 -10.21
C SER A 115 -9.84 9.51 -10.78
N ASP A 116 -9.32 10.41 -11.62
CA ASP A 116 -7.95 10.37 -12.10
C ASP A 116 -7.04 11.10 -11.11
N VAL A 117 -6.33 10.32 -10.29
CA VAL A 117 -5.45 10.86 -9.25
C VAL A 117 -4.20 11.48 -9.87
N ILE A 118 -3.71 10.96 -11.00
CA ILE A 118 -2.57 11.52 -11.73
C ILE A 118 -2.93 12.91 -12.28
N ALA A 119 -4.09 13.03 -12.93
CA ALA A 119 -4.59 14.32 -13.39
C ALA A 119 -4.86 15.29 -12.24
N SER A 120 -5.34 14.79 -11.10
CA SER A 120 -5.54 15.60 -9.89
C SER A 120 -4.23 16.24 -9.38
N PHE A 121 -3.15 15.46 -9.31
CA PHE A 121 -1.82 15.98 -8.94
C PHE A 121 -1.29 16.97 -9.98
N THR A 122 -1.45 16.67 -11.27
CA THR A 122 -1.03 17.57 -12.35
C THR A 122 -1.74 18.92 -12.24
N PHE A 123 -3.05 18.92 -12.02
CA PHE A 123 -3.85 20.13 -11.84
C PHE A 123 -3.46 20.88 -10.57
N GLN A 124 -3.24 20.18 -9.46
CA GLN A 124 -2.80 20.79 -8.19
C GLN A 124 -1.46 21.51 -8.36
N ILE A 125 -0.48 20.88 -9.00
CA ILE A 125 0.85 21.47 -9.26
C ILE A 125 0.72 22.71 -10.15
N GLU A 126 -0.10 22.64 -11.18
CA GLU A 126 -0.33 23.79 -12.07
C GLU A 126 -0.95 24.97 -11.31
N MET A 127 -1.95 24.72 -10.47
CA MET A 127 -2.58 25.73 -9.64
C MET A 127 -1.60 26.34 -8.63
N SER A 128 -0.84 25.51 -7.90
CA SER A 128 0.19 25.96 -6.96
C SER A 128 1.27 26.78 -7.65
N ARG A 129 1.72 26.36 -8.84
CA ARG A 129 2.71 27.12 -9.64
C ARG A 129 2.18 28.50 -10.03
N ARG A 130 0.90 28.60 -10.40
CA ARG A 130 0.25 29.89 -10.71
C ARG A 130 0.08 30.78 -9.47
N ALA A 131 -0.14 30.18 -8.31
CA ALA A 131 -0.25 30.88 -7.03
C ALA A 131 1.11 31.30 -6.44
N GLY A 132 2.22 30.75 -6.94
CA GLY A 132 3.56 30.97 -6.40
C GLY A 132 3.87 30.09 -5.18
N ASP A 133 3.08 29.04 -4.96
CA ASP A 133 3.28 28.08 -3.88
C ASP A 133 4.35 27.04 -4.24
N PRO A 134 5.11 26.52 -3.26
CA PRO A 134 6.07 25.43 -3.47
C PRO A 134 5.39 24.17 -4.03
N THR A 135 6.02 23.53 -5.02
CA THR A 135 5.45 22.35 -5.72
C THR A 135 6.30 21.09 -5.60
N GLU A 136 7.44 21.13 -4.91
CA GLU A 136 8.45 20.07 -4.92
C GLU A 136 7.89 18.75 -4.37
N PHE A 137 7.13 18.81 -3.28
CA PHE A 137 6.50 17.63 -2.69
C PHE A 137 5.45 17.02 -3.62
N ALA A 138 4.55 17.84 -4.17
CA ALA A 138 3.51 17.40 -5.08
C ALA A 138 4.11 16.80 -6.36
N GLN A 139 5.19 17.39 -6.89
CA GLN A 139 5.90 16.87 -8.05
C GLN A 139 6.53 15.50 -7.74
N LYS A 140 7.22 15.36 -6.60
CA LYS A 140 7.79 14.06 -6.20
C LYS A 140 6.71 12.98 -6.05
N SER A 141 5.55 13.33 -5.49
CA SER A 141 4.41 12.42 -5.40
C SER A 141 3.86 12.04 -6.77
N LEU A 142 3.75 12.99 -7.72
CA LEU A 142 3.31 12.72 -9.08
C LEU A 142 4.29 11.79 -9.81
N ASP A 143 5.59 12.11 -9.79
CA ASP A 143 6.62 11.30 -10.45
C ASP A 143 6.59 9.84 -9.95
N ARG A 144 6.43 9.66 -8.63
CA ARG A 144 6.32 8.33 -8.02
C ARG A 144 5.04 7.60 -8.43
N LEU A 145 3.91 8.30 -8.48
CA LEU A 145 2.62 7.72 -8.88
C LEU A 145 2.64 7.28 -10.34
N GLU A 146 3.25 8.08 -11.22
CA GLU A 146 3.43 7.75 -12.64
C GLU A 146 4.34 6.53 -12.82
N GLU A 147 5.44 6.43 -12.06
CA GLU A 147 6.32 5.26 -12.06
C GLU A 147 5.56 3.98 -11.65
N ILE A 148 4.84 4.04 -10.52
CA ILE A 148 4.03 2.91 -10.03
C ILE A 148 2.98 2.52 -11.07
N HIS A 149 2.28 3.50 -11.65
CA HIS A 149 1.25 3.24 -12.65
C HIS A 149 1.83 2.60 -13.92
N ALA A 150 2.95 3.11 -14.43
CA ALA A 150 3.61 2.54 -15.61
C ALA A 150 4.07 1.09 -15.35
N GLN A 151 4.62 0.80 -14.18
CA GLN A 151 5.02 -0.54 -13.78
C GLN A 151 3.81 -1.48 -13.67
N ALA A 152 2.74 -1.05 -13.01
CA ALA A 152 1.49 -1.80 -12.89
C ALA A 152 0.89 -2.15 -14.27
N GLN A 153 0.89 -1.20 -15.21
CA GLN A 153 0.42 -1.43 -16.59
C GLN A 153 1.31 -2.44 -17.32
N ALA A 154 2.64 -2.33 -17.17
CA ALA A 154 3.58 -3.27 -17.78
C ALA A 154 3.37 -4.70 -17.25
N ASP A 155 3.11 -4.85 -15.95
CA ASP A 155 2.92 -6.16 -15.33
C ASP A 155 1.56 -6.78 -15.69
N ARG A 156 0.49 -5.97 -15.81
CA ARG A 156 -0.79 -6.41 -16.39
C ARG A 156 -0.63 -6.91 -17.82
N ALA A 157 0.11 -6.17 -18.65
CA ALA A 157 0.35 -6.55 -20.04
C ALA A 157 1.12 -7.88 -20.14
N LYS A 158 2.13 -8.09 -19.28
CA LYS A 158 2.86 -9.37 -19.20
C LYS A 158 1.96 -10.52 -18.74
N ALA A 159 1.09 -10.30 -17.76
CA ALA A 159 0.17 -11.33 -17.26
C ALA A 159 -0.85 -11.76 -18.33
N GLN A 160 -1.35 -10.83 -19.14
CA GLN A 160 -2.26 -11.11 -20.25
C GLN A 160 -1.57 -11.77 -21.46
N ALA A 161 -0.26 -11.56 -21.63
CA ALA A 161 0.53 -12.15 -22.71
C ALA A 161 0.87 -13.64 -22.50
N VAL A 162 0.56 -14.23 -21.34
CA VAL A 162 0.69 -15.69 -21.14
C VAL A 162 -0.50 -16.37 -21.82
N PRO A 163 -0.32 -17.05 -22.97
CA PRO A 163 -1.42 -17.74 -23.62
C PRO A 163 -1.95 -18.83 -22.69
N SER A 164 -3.24 -18.73 -22.36
CA SER A 164 -3.97 -19.76 -21.64
C SER A 164 -3.70 -21.11 -22.32
N ARG A 165 -3.03 -22.01 -21.59
CA ARG A 165 -2.55 -23.29 -22.09
C ARG A 165 -3.72 -24.10 -22.66
N ALA A 166 -3.63 -24.35 -23.98
CA ALA A 166 -4.29 -25.40 -24.74
C ALA A 166 -5.84 -25.36 -24.82
N ALA A 167 -6.35 -24.66 -25.83
CA ALA A 167 -7.43 -25.27 -26.60
C ALA A 167 -6.90 -26.61 -27.13
N PRO A 168 -7.65 -27.73 -27.01
CA PRO A 168 -7.20 -29.01 -27.57
C PRO A 168 -6.99 -28.81 -29.07
N THR A 169 -5.79 -29.16 -29.54
CA THR A 169 -5.50 -29.17 -30.97
C THR A 169 -6.59 -29.99 -31.68
N PRO A 170 -7.10 -29.55 -32.84
CA PRO A 170 -8.16 -30.27 -33.57
C PRO A 170 -7.77 -31.72 -33.93
N ALA A 171 -6.48 -32.05 -33.88
CA ALA A 171 -5.96 -33.42 -34.02
C ALA A 171 -6.38 -34.36 -32.88
N LEU A 172 -6.49 -33.89 -31.62
CA LEU A 172 -6.92 -34.72 -30.49
C LEU A 172 -8.45 -34.90 -30.46
N ALA A 173 -9.21 -33.90 -30.90
CA ALA A 173 -10.67 -34.01 -31.02
C ALA A 173 -11.09 -35.04 -32.09
N GLN A 174 -10.35 -35.13 -33.20
CA GLN A 174 -10.61 -36.11 -34.25
C GLN A 174 -10.25 -37.55 -33.84
N SER A 175 -9.26 -37.72 -32.96
CA SER A 175 -8.85 -39.05 -32.48
C SER A 175 -9.87 -39.65 -31.50
N LEU A 176 -10.51 -38.82 -30.66
CA LEU A 176 -11.60 -39.25 -29.77
C LEU A 176 -12.91 -39.57 -30.52
N LEU A 177 -13.22 -38.84 -31.59
CA LEU A 177 -14.41 -39.12 -32.41
C LEU A 177 -14.23 -40.40 -33.25
N GLY A 178 -13.02 -40.65 -33.76
CA GLY A 178 -12.71 -41.86 -34.54
C GLY A 178 -12.78 -43.15 -33.72
N PHE A 179 -12.44 -43.09 -32.42
CA PHE A 179 -12.46 -44.27 -31.55
C PHE A 179 -13.89 -44.71 -31.14
N MET A 180 -14.83 -43.76 -31.00
CA MET A 180 -16.24 -44.07 -30.71
C MET A 180 -17.02 -44.57 -31.93
N ALA A 181 -16.60 -44.23 -33.15
CA ALA A 181 -17.27 -44.68 -34.38
C ALA A 181 -16.92 -46.12 -34.78
N GLN A 182 -15.92 -46.74 -34.17
CA GLN A 182 -15.43 -48.09 -34.53
C GLN A 182 -15.76 -49.16 -33.47
N SER A 183 -16.51 -48.80 -32.43
CA SER A 183 -16.92 -49.68 -31.32
C SER A 183 -18.44 -49.94 -31.25
N GLY A 184 -19.16 -49.71 -32.35
CA GLY A 184 -20.57 -50.08 -32.54
C GLY A 184 -20.75 -51.25 -33.49
#